data_AF-A0A1I5QBF5-F1
#
_entry.id   AF-A0A1I5QBF5-F1
#
_cell.length_a   1.000
_cell.length_b   1.000
_cell.length_c   1.000
_cell.angle_alpha   90.00
_cell.angle_beta   90.00
_cell.angle_gamma   90.00
#
_symmetry.space_group_name_H-M   'P 1'
#
loop_
_entity.id
_entity.type
_entity.pdbx_description
1 polymer ?
#
loop_
_entity_poly.entity_id
_entity_poly.type
_entity_poly.pdbx_seq_one_letter_code
_entity_poly.pdbx_strand_id
1 'polypeptide(L)' 'MLLELMDLEERILENRTVLIKSYPYTEILLSQINTILDFGISSDKIKEWLESNRTVINEIYELLDGKMYESFIN' A
#
# COMPACT_ATOMS: atom_id res chain seq x y z
N MET A 1 -5.77 -11.66 -2.67
CA MET A 1 -5.64 -11.54 -1.21
C MET A 1 -4.20 -11.71 -0.74
N LEU A 2 -3.64 -12.91 -0.49
CA LEU A 2 -2.25 -12.98 -0.01
C LEU A 2 -1.25 -12.45 -1.04
N LEU A 3 -1.36 -12.90 -2.30
CA LEU A 3 -0.54 -12.39 -3.42
C LEU A 3 -0.73 -10.88 -3.66
N GLU A 4 -1.93 -10.36 -3.42
CA GLU A 4 -2.26 -8.94 -3.56
C GLU A 4 -1.63 -8.10 -2.44
N LEU A 5 -1.54 -8.67 -1.24
CA LEU A 5 -0.88 -8.04 -0.10
C LEU A 5 0.65 -8.01 -0.29
N MET A 6 1.21 -9.10 -0.83
CA MET A 6 2.64 -9.17 -1.18
C MET A 6 3.00 -8.20 -2.32
N ASP A 7 2.19 -8.11 -3.37
CA ASP A 7 2.38 -7.13 -4.46
C ASP A 7 2.33 -5.68 -3.92
N LEU A 8 1.38 -5.39 -3.02
CA LEU A 8 1.30 -4.09 -2.36
C LEU A 8 2.55 -3.80 -1.50
N GLU A 9 3.03 -4.77 -0.72
CA GLU A 9 4.25 -4.66 0.07
C GLU A 9 5.46 -4.31 -0.81
N GLU A 10 5.68 -5.09 -1.86
CA GLU A 10 6.80 -4.94 -2.78
C GLU A 10 6.79 -3.55 -3.43
N ARG A 11 5.65 -3.13 -3.95
CA ARG A 11 5.50 -1.80 -4.56
C ARG A 11 5.75 -0.65 -3.59
N ILE A 12 5.30 -0.78 -2.34
CA ILE A 12 5.56 0.22 -1.29
C ILE A 12 7.07 0.28 -0.99
N LEU A 13 7.73 -0.87 -0.87
CA LEU A 13 9.16 -0.95 -0.58
C LEU A 13 10.02 -0.35 -1.70
N GLU A 14 9.70 -0.66 -2.96
CA GLU A 14 10.41 -0.14 -4.14
C GLU A 14 10.31 1.39 -4.26
N ASN A 15 9.17 1.96 -3.85
CA ASN A 15 8.89 3.39 -4.01
C ASN A 15 8.88 4.15 -2.68
N ARG A 16 9.40 3.54 -1.61
CA ARG A 16 9.27 3.99 -0.22
C ARG A 16 9.66 5.45 -0.03
N THR A 17 10.76 5.90 -0.63
CA THR A 17 11.22 7.29 -0.51
C THR A 17 10.24 8.32 -1.08
N VAL A 18 9.56 8.00 -2.18
CA VAL A 18 8.57 8.88 -2.80
C VAL A 18 7.27 8.84 -2.01
N LEU A 19 6.82 7.64 -1.63
CA LEU A 19 5.59 7.45 -0.87
C LEU A 19 5.64 8.09 0.51
N ILE A 20 6.75 8.00 1.25
CA ILE A 20 6.88 8.69 2.55
C ILE A 20 6.70 10.21 2.42
N LYS A 21 7.14 10.81 1.30
CA LYS A 21 7.01 12.26 1.07
C LYS A 21 5.58 12.67 0.73
N SER A 22 4.88 11.87 -0.06
CA SER A 22 3.51 12.17 -0.53
C SER A 22 2.42 11.64 0.40
N TYR A 23 2.72 10.62 1.19
CA TYR A 23 1.80 9.92 2.07
C TYR A 23 2.48 9.57 3.41
N PRO A 24 2.35 10.42 4.44
CA PRO A 24 3.05 10.25 5.72
C PRO A 24 2.72 8.96 6.48
N TYR A 25 1.59 8.31 6.15
CA TYR A 25 1.16 7.06 6.79
C TYR A 25 1.71 5.80 6.09
N THR A 26 2.57 5.93 5.09
CA THR A 26 3.18 4.81 4.34
C THR A 26 3.83 3.79 5.28
N GLU A 27 4.57 4.25 6.28
CA GLU A 27 5.27 3.36 7.24
C GLU A 27 4.30 2.59 8.13
N ILE A 28 3.17 3.19 8.48
CA ILE A 28 2.14 2.53 9.29
C ILE A 28 1.45 1.45 8.44
N LEU A 29 1.12 1.76 7.19
CA LEU A 29 0.55 0.81 6.26
C LEU A 29 1.50 -0.38 6.03
N LEU A 30 2.77 -0.11 5.77
CA LEU A 30 3.79 -1.15 5.60
C LEU A 30 3.93 -2.02 6.85
N SER A 31 3.93 -1.42 8.05
CA SER A 31 3.98 -2.18 9.30
C SER A 31 2.78 -3.11 9.48
N GLN A 32 1.58 -2.69 9.06
CA GLN A 32 0.39 -3.54 9.11
C GLN A 32 0.49 -4.71 8.12
N ILE A 33 0.94 -4.44 6.90
CA ILE A 33 1.17 -5.45 5.86
C ILE A 33 2.17 -6.50 6.36
N ASN A 34 3.32 -6.07 6.89
CA ASN A 34 4.33 -6.99 7.42
C ASN A 34 3.78 -7.85 8.56
N THR A 35 2.98 -7.26 9.47
CA THR A 35 2.33 -8.01 10.55
C THR A 35 1.39 -9.09 10.00
N ILE A 36 0.62 -8.79 8.94
CA ILE A 36 -0.27 -9.77 8.32
C ILE A 36 0.53 -10.93 7.71
N LEU A 37 1.63 -10.61 7.02
CA LEU A 37 2.48 -11.59 6.33
C LEU A 37 3.29 -12.46 7.30
N ASP A 38 3.89 -11.86 8.34
CA ASP A 38 4.76 -12.53 9.30
C ASP A 38 3.99 -13.47 10.24
N PHE A 39 2.81 -13.06 10.71
CA PHE A 39 2.05 -13.82 11.69
C PHE A 39 1.01 -14.76 11.08
N GLY A 40 0.81 -14.73 9.76
CA GLY A 40 -0.11 -15.62 9.06
C GLY A 40 -1.56 -15.43 9.53
N ILE A 41 -2.13 -14.26 9.25
CA ILE A 41 -3.51 -13.95 9.60
C ILE A 41 -4.51 -14.73 8.72
N SER A 42 -5.68 -15.08 9.26
CA SER A 42 -6.71 -15.81 8.51
C SER A 42 -7.18 -15.03 7.28
N SER A 43 -7.55 -15.76 6.22
CA SER A 43 -8.00 -15.15 4.95
C SER A 43 -9.18 -14.19 5.12
N ASP A 44 -10.12 -14.48 6.03
CA ASP A 44 -11.25 -13.58 6.31
C ASP A 44 -10.80 -12.26 6.93
N LYS A 45 -9.83 -12.29 7.84
CA LYS A 45 -9.27 -11.09 8.46
C LYS A 45 -8.42 -10.27 7.49
N ILE A 46 -7.71 -10.94 6.58
CA ILE A 46 -7.02 -10.29 5.47
C ILE A 46 -8.04 -9.56 4.58
N LYS A 47 -9.16 -10.22 4.26
CA LYS A 47 -10.22 -9.62 3.45
C LYS A 47 -10.84 -8.40 4.14
N GLU A 48 -11.20 -8.52 5.42
CA GLU A 48 -11.74 -7.40 6.22
C GLU A 48 -10.77 -6.21 6.26
N TRP A 49 -9.46 -6.49 6.41
CA TRP A 49 -8.43 -5.46 6.41
C TRP A 49 -8.30 -4.79 5.03
N LEU A 50 -8.25 -5.58 3.94
CA LEU A 50 -8.21 -5.05 2.57
C LEU A 50 -9.43 -4.17 2.26
N GLU A 51 -10.62 -4.60 2.69
CA GLU A 51 -11.86 -3.83 2.52
C GLU A 51 -11.83 -2.52 3.32
N SER A 52 -11.36 -2.56 4.57
CA SER A 52 -11.27 -1.39 5.44
C SER A 52 -10.21 -0.37 4.98
N ASN A 53 -9.16 -0.84 4.30
CA ASN A 53 -8.07 -0.01 3.80
C ASN A 53 -8.15 0.28 2.29
N ARG A 54 -9.23 -0.13 1.62
CA ARG A 54 -9.37 -0.03 0.15
C ARG A 54 -9.08 1.37 -0.38
N THR A 55 -9.59 2.41 0.27
CA THR A 55 -9.35 3.81 -0.15
C THR A 55 -7.88 4.17 -0.10
N VAL A 56 -7.20 3.86 1.01
CA VAL A 56 -5.76 4.13 1.20
C VAL A 56 -4.93 3.35 0.19
N ILE A 57 -5.25 2.06 -0.01
CA ILE A 57 -4.57 1.21 -0.98
C ILE A 57 -4.69 1.78 -2.39
N ASN A 58 -5.89 2.23 -2.77
CA ASN A 58 -6.10 2.88 -4.06
C ASN A 58 -5.31 4.18 -4.21
N GLU A 59 -5.26 5.02 -3.17
CA GLU A 59 -4.46 6.25 -3.17
C GLU A 59 -2.96 5.94 -3.37
N ILE A 60 -2.44 4.91 -2.70
CA ILE A 60 -1.06 4.43 -2.91
C ILE A 60 -0.87 4.02 -4.37
N TYR A 61 -1.76 3.20 -4.93
CA TYR A 61 -1.67 2.80 -6.34
C TYR A 61 -1.75 4.00 -7.30
N GLU A 62 -2.60 4.99 -7.05
CA GLU A 62 -2.67 6.20 -7.88
C GLU A 62 -1.39 7.05 -7.81
N LEU A 63 -0.76 7.12 -6.63
CA LEU A 63 0.54 7.77 -6.44
C LEU A 63 1.66 7.02 -7.16
N LEU A 64 1.62 5.70 -7.16
CA LEU A 64 2.60 4.82 -7.81
C LEU A 64 2.45 4.81 -9.34
N ASP A 65 1.21 4.72 -9.85
CA ASP A 65 0.89 4.61 -11.27
C ASP A 65 0.99 5.96 -12.01
N GLY A 66 1.30 7.05 -11.31
CA GLY A 66 1.74 8.28 -11.96
C GLY A 66 0.62 9.22 -12.45
N LYS A 67 -0.57 9.24 -11.83
CA LYS A 67 -1.53 10.34 -12.06
C LYS A 67 -1.05 11.73 -11.57
N MET A 68 0.15 11.83 -11.01
CA MET A 68 0.83 13.10 -10.72
C MET A 68 2.16 13.31 -11.48
N TYR A 69 2.49 12.52 -12.51
CA TYR A 69 3.62 12.89 -13.38
C TYR A 69 3.23 13.98 -14.40
N GLU A 70 1.94 14.11 -14.74
CA GLU A 70 1.45 15.10 -15.72
C GLU A 70 1.02 16.45 -15.10
N SER A 71 0.71 16.51 -13.80
CA SER A 71 0.33 17.77 -13.12
C SER A 71 1.51 18.69 -12.80
N PHE A 72 2.75 18.21 -12.99
CA PHE A 72 3.98 18.95 -12.73
C PHE A 72 4.69 19.43 -14.01
N ILE A 73 4.17 19.11 -15.21
CA ILE A 73 4.74 19.52 -16.51
C ILE A 73 3.77 20.43 -17.31
N ASN A 74 2.77 21.05 -16.65
CA ASN A 74 1.97 22.15 -17.22
C ASN A 74 1.99 23.39 -16.31
#